data_AF-A0A7J7JPK3-F1
#
_entry.id   AF-A0A7J7JPK3-F1
#
_cell.length_a   1.000
_cell.length_b   1.000
_cell.length_c   1.000
_cell.angle_alpha   90.00
_cell.angle_beta   90.00
_cell.angle_gamma   90.00
#
_symmetry.space_group_name_H-M   'P 1'
#
loop_
_entity.id
_entity.type
_entity.pdbx_description
1 polymer ?
#
loop_
_entity_poly.entity_id
_entity_poly.type
_entity_poly.pdbx_seq_one_letter_code
_entity_poly.pdbx_strand_id
1 'polypeptide(L)'
;MVRRQYSVLRDVDGYPLSPIPFGGVYLPLECSPAECYKTPLLLAYDRSHFTAVVTMATGKSKKEASAMRDIVPLTGPECDLLPMHFFVDPGKDVDWNNLPEDSSTMKSVINSVHNYLEIKNIPLDQIQSGRLCPDESHASTNSSVSQNFDVTVVSL
;
A
#
# COMPACT_ATOMS: atom_id res chain seq x y z
N MET A 1 16.50 -17.67 -0.28
CA MET A 1 15.12 -17.98 -0.72
C MET A 1 14.32 -16.70 -0.63
N VAL A 2 14.07 -16.02 -1.76
CA VAL A 2 13.43 -14.68 -1.83
C VAL A 2 12.01 -14.87 -2.37
N ARG A 3 10.96 -14.64 -1.57
CA ARG A 3 9.56 -14.81 -1.99
C ARG A 3 8.92 -13.44 -2.33
N ARG A 4 9.15 -13.03 -3.58
CA ARG A 4 8.33 -12.24 -4.54
C ARG A 4 7.34 -11.18 -4.02
N GLN A 5 7.64 -9.91 -4.33
CA GLN A 5 6.79 -8.71 -4.23
C GLN A 5 5.66 -8.60 -5.30
N TYR A 6 5.18 -9.70 -5.88
CA TYR A 6 4.16 -9.66 -6.94
C TYR A 6 3.13 -10.79 -6.82
N SER A 7 1.86 -10.45 -7.03
CA SER A 7 0.80 -11.43 -7.25
C SER A 7 1.00 -12.11 -8.60
N VAL A 8 0.57 -13.36 -8.71
CA VAL A 8 0.84 -14.23 -9.87
C VAL A 8 -0.46 -14.84 -10.35
N LEU A 9 -0.75 -14.68 -11.64
CA LEU A 9 -1.79 -15.39 -12.36
C LEU A 9 -1.47 -16.89 -12.31
N ARG A 10 -2.47 -17.71 -12.02
CA ARG A 10 -2.33 -19.16 -11.94
C ARG A 10 -3.21 -19.86 -12.97
N ASP A 11 -2.76 -21.02 -13.44
CA ASP A 11 -3.55 -21.89 -14.30
C ASP A 11 -4.64 -22.65 -13.51
N VAL A 12 -5.36 -23.54 -14.21
CA VAL A 12 -6.44 -24.36 -13.63
C VAL A 12 -5.93 -25.33 -12.56
N ASP A 13 -4.66 -25.70 -12.62
CA ASP A 13 -3.98 -26.61 -11.69
C ASP A 13 -3.30 -25.82 -10.53
N GLY A 14 -3.38 -24.48 -10.56
CA GLY A 14 -2.81 -23.59 -9.55
C GLY A 14 -1.34 -23.23 -9.76
N TYR A 15 -0.72 -23.66 -10.86
CA TYR A 15 0.67 -23.33 -11.18
C TYR A 15 0.80 -21.87 -11.62
N PRO A 16 1.90 -21.19 -11.22
CA PRO A 16 2.14 -19.81 -11.59
C PRO A 16 2.40 -19.67 -13.10
N LEU A 17 1.57 -18.88 -13.79
CA LEU A 17 1.70 -18.56 -15.21
C LEU A 17 2.48 -17.26 -15.44
N SER A 18 2.00 -16.15 -14.85
CA SER A 18 2.58 -14.82 -15.11
C SER A 18 2.38 -13.87 -13.92
N PRO A 19 3.28 -12.89 -13.71
CA PRO A 19 3.05 -11.82 -12.73
C PRO A 19 1.84 -10.96 -13.10
N ILE A 20 1.14 -10.45 -12.09
CA ILE A 20 0.06 -9.46 -12.25
C ILE A 20 0.64 -8.08 -11.90
N PRO A 21 0.84 -7.18 -12.89
CA PRO A 21 1.60 -5.95 -12.68
C PRO A 21 0.75 -4.74 -12.20
N PHE A 22 -0.48 -4.96 -11.74
CA PHE A 22 -1.39 -3.86 -11.37
C PHE A 22 -1.33 -3.44 -9.90
N GLY A 23 -0.73 -4.28 -9.04
CA GLY A 23 -0.61 -3.97 -7.62
C GLY A 23 0.43 -2.87 -7.39
N GLY A 24 0.04 -1.80 -6.69
CA GLY A 24 0.95 -0.71 -6.34
C GLY A 24 0.26 0.65 -6.23
N VAL A 25 1.06 1.70 -6.16
CA VAL A 25 0.62 3.09 -6.07
C VAL A 25 0.87 3.78 -7.40
N TYR A 26 -0.14 4.53 -7.86
CA TYR A 26 -0.09 5.34 -9.07
C TYR A 26 -0.27 6.81 -8.67
N LEU A 27 0.80 7.61 -8.81
CA LEU A 27 0.75 9.04 -8.52
C LEU A 27 0.57 9.86 -9.81
N PRO A 28 -0.16 10.98 -9.78
CA PRO A 28 -0.30 11.89 -10.91
C PRO A 28 0.94 12.79 -11.04
N LEU A 29 2.10 12.20 -11.34
CA LEU A 29 3.39 12.91 -11.32
C LEU A 29 3.50 14.05 -12.34
N GLU A 30 2.65 14.06 -13.36
CA GLU A 30 2.53 15.10 -14.39
C GLU A 30 1.74 16.34 -13.94
N CYS A 31 1.16 16.31 -12.73
CA CYS A 31 0.37 17.41 -12.18
C CYS A 31 1.06 18.00 -10.95
N SER A 32 0.85 19.28 -10.64
CA SER A 32 1.37 19.83 -9.38
C SER A 32 0.65 19.15 -8.19
N PRO A 33 1.36 18.77 -7.11
CA PRO A 33 0.72 18.20 -5.91
C PRO A 33 -0.36 19.13 -5.31
N ALA A 34 -0.23 20.44 -5.49
CA ALA A 34 -1.19 21.43 -5.00
C ALA A 34 -2.53 21.42 -5.77
N GLU A 35 -2.55 20.84 -6.96
CA GLU A 35 -3.73 20.71 -7.83
C GLU A 35 -4.40 19.33 -7.68
N CYS A 36 -3.81 18.45 -6.87
CA CYS A 36 -4.26 17.07 -6.69
C CYS A 36 -5.02 16.88 -5.38
N TYR A 37 -6.02 16.01 -5.40
CA TYR A 37 -6.61 15.48 -4.16
C TYR A 37 -5.63 14.50 -3.51
N LYS A 38 -5.44 14.63 -2.18
CA LYS A 38 -4.55 13.76 -1.40
C LYS A 38 -5.19 12.43 -0.96
N THR A 39 -6.52 12.34 -1.08
CA THR A 39 -7.29 11.12 -0.85
C THR A 39 -7.15 10.20 -2.06
N PRO A 40 -6.65 8.97 -1.89
CA PRO A 40 -6.47 8.05 -3.01
C PRO A 40 -7.79 7.42 -3.44
N LEU A 41 -7.91 7.12 -4.74
CA LEU A 41 -8.91 6.20 -5.25
C LEU A 41 -8.39 4.76 -5.10
N LEU A 42 -9.14 3.91 -4.40
CA LEU A 42 -8.78 2.52 -4.21
C LEU A 42 -9.46 1.62 -5.23
N LEU A 43 -8.66 0.77 -5.87
CA LEU A 43 -9.12 -0.24 -6.81
C LEU A 43 -8.60 -1.61 -6.40
N ALA A 44 -9.50 -2.60 -6.41
CA ALA A 44 -9.14 -4.01 -6.37
C ALA A 44 -9.09 -4.54 -7.80
N TYR A 45 -8.12 -5.41 -8.07
CA TYR A 45 -8.02 -6.12 -9.34
C TYR A 45 -8.10 -7.62 -9.10
N ASP A 46 -9.02 -8.29 -9.79
CA ASP A 46 -9.04 -9.75 -9.90
C ASP A 46 -9.47 -10.15 -11.33
N ARG A 47 -8.80 -11.15 -11.91
CA ARG A 47 -9.14 -11.76 -13.22
C ARG A 47 -9.61 -10.76 -14.30
N SER A 48 -8.78 -9.76 -14.60
CA SER A 48 -9.07 -8.74 -15.64
C SER A 48 -10.23 -7.79 -15.32
N HIS A 49 -10.61 -7.67 -14.05
CA HIS A 49 -11.66 -6.77 -13.61
C HIS A 49 -11.16 -5.85 -12.51
N PHE A 50 -11.49 -4.56 -12.62
CA PHE A 50 -11.25 -3.57 -11.58
C PHE A 50 -12.55 -3.24 -10.86
N THR A 51 -12.48 -3.08 -9.54
CA THR A 51 -13.62 -2.69 -8.71
C THR A 51 -13.20 -1.65 -7.69
N ALA A 52 -14.03 -0.63 -7.50
CA ALA A 52 -13.80 0.37 -6.46
C ALA A 52 -13.91 -0.25 -5.07
N VAL A 53 -12.96 0.06 -4.19
CA VAL A 53 -13.02 -0.32 -2.78
C VAL A 53 -13.51 0.90 -1.99
N VAL A 54 -14.53 0.68 -1.16
CA VAL A 54 -15.16 1.75 -0.36
C VAL A 54 -15.16 1.37 1.12
N THR A 55 -15.09 2.38 1.98
CA THR A 55 -15.26 2.17 3.42
C THR A 55 -16.73 2.01 3.77
N MET A 56 -17.00 1.18 4.78
CA MET A 56 -18.35 0.95 5.26
C MET A 56 -18.72 2.04 6.28
N ALA A 57 -19.83 2.73 6.06
CA ALA A 57 -20.33 3.73 7.00
C ALA A 57 -20.73 3.06 8.31
N THR A 58 -19.96 3.26 9.38
CA THR A 58 -20.34 2.79 10.72
C THR A 58 -21.21 3.86 11.38
N GLY A 59 -22.46 3.55 11.74
CA GLY A 59 -23.40 4.48 12.38
C GLY A 59 -23.04 4.95 13.80
N LYS A 60 -21.76 4.84 14.20
CA LYS A 60 -21.25 5.35 15.49
C LYS A 60 -20.93 6.84 15.36
N SER A 61 -21.21 7.61 16.40
CA SER A 61 -20.98 9.06 16.41
C SER A 61 -19.53 9.40 15.99
N LYS A 62 -19.35 10.48 15.21
CA LYS A 62 -18.04 10.96 14.71
C LYS A 62 -16.95 11.12 15.80
N LYS A 63 -17.34 11.12 17.08
CA LYS A 63 -16.47 11.30 18.24
C LYS A 63 -15.82 10.00 18.75
N GLU A 64 -16.36 8.84 18.40
CA GLU A 64 -15.88 7.51 18.83
C GLU A 64 -15.55 6.57 17.65
N ALA A 65 -15.71 7.06 16.42
CA ALA A 65 -15.10 6.46 15.24
C ALA A 65 -13.61 6.80 15.22
N SER A 66 -12.85 6.04 16.01
CA SER A 66 -11.38 6.10 16.08
C SER A 66 -10.78 6.23 14.68
N ALA A 67 -9.70 7.03 14.60
CA ALA A 67 -8.88 7.42 13.44
C ALA A 67 -8.36 6.30 12.50
N MET A 68 -8.91 5.10 12.61
CA MET A 68 -8.51 3.84 11.98
C MET A 68 -9.55 3.31 10.98
N ARG A 69 -10.71 3.99 10.82
CA ARG A 69 -11.80 3.50 9.94
C ARG A 69 -11.68 3.88 8.48
N ASP A 70 -10.78 4.79 8.15
CA ASP A 70 -10.58 5.32 6.80
C ASP A 70 -9.07 5.35 6.50
N ILE A 71 -8.40 4.20 6.66
CA ILE A 71 -6.97 4.07 6.37
C ILE A 71 -6.68 2.85 5.49
N VAL A 72 -5.66 2.97 4.64
CA VAL A 72 -5.13 1.86 3.83
C VAL A 72 -3.62 1.76 4.00
N PRO A 73 -3.07 0.56 4.20
CA PRO A 73 -1.63 0.37 4.26
C PRO A 73 -0.96 0.68 2.91
N LEU A 74 0.12 1.44 2.96
CA LEU A 74 1.05 1.62 1.84
C LEU A 74 2.19 0.59 1.83
N THR A 75 2.16 -0.38 2.74
CA THR A 75 3.18 -1.41 2.86
C THR A 75 2.62 -2.81 2.65
N GLY A 76 3.46 -3.70 2.12
CA GLY A 76 3.18 -5.12 2.01
C GLY A 76 3.30 -5.87 3.35
N PRO A 77 3.06 -7.19 3.34
CA PRO A 77 3.17 -8.04 4.54
C PRO A 77 4.56 -8.05 5.18
N GLU A 78 5.61 -7.74 4.41
CA GLU A 78 6.99 -7.66 4.89
C GLU A 78 7.36 -6.24 5.38
N CYS A 79 6.37 -5.35 5.50
CA CYS A 79 6.53 -3.93 5.85
C CYS A 79 7.39 -3.13 4.86
N ASP A 80 7.49 -3.63 3.62
CA ASP A 80 8.09 -2.96 2.48
C ASP A 80 7.07 -2.04 1.79
N LEU A 81 7.52 -0.90 1.27
CA LEU A 81 6.64 0.02 0.54
C LEU A 81 6.07 -0.68 -0.71
N LEU A 82 4.78 -0.48 -0.97
CA LEU A 82 4.14 -0.96 -2.19
C LEU A 82 4.87 -0.42 -3.44
N PRO A 83 4.91 -1.19 -4.54
CA PRO A 83 5.54 -0.75 -5.78
C PRO A 83 4.97 0.58 -6.27
N MET A 84 5.85 1.52 -6.62
CA MET A 84 5.50 2.80 -7.22
C MET A 84 5.57 2.66 -8.74
N HIS A 85 4.43 2.81 -9.41
CA HIS A 85 4.37 2.67 -10.87
C HIS A 85 4.78 3.97 -11.55
N PHE A 86 5.54 3.84 -12.65
CA PHE A 86 5.94 4.95 -13.52
C PHE A 86 6.59 6.12 -12.78
N PHE A 87 7.35 5.83 -11.72
CA PHE A 87 7.92 6.87 -10.86
C PHE A 87 9.00 7.73 -11.55
N VAL A 88 9.70 7.15 -12.51
CA VAL A 88 10.78 7.81 -13.24
C VAL A 88 10.32 8.05 -14.67
N ASP A 89 10.26 9.32 -15.08
CA ASP A 89 10.17 9.70 -16.48
C ASP A 89 11.58 9.93 -17.04
N PRO A 90 12.07 9.08 -17.95
CA PRO A 90 13.36 9.27 -18.61
C PRO A 90 13.42 10.54 -19.49
N GLY A 91 12.27 11.12 -19.85
CA GLY A 91 12.19 12.26 -20.74
C GLY A 91 12.51 11.90 -22.20
N LYS A 92 12.50 12.92 -23.07
CA LYS A 92 12.61 12.74 -24.53
C LYS A 92 14.04 12.50 -25.01
N ASP A 93 15.02 12.95 -24.25
CA ASP A 93 16.44 12.94 -24.64
C ASP A 93 17.22 11.77 -24.02
N VAL A 94 16.53 10.70 -23.60
CA VAL A 94 17.19 9.59 -22.91
C VAL A 94 18.11 8.80 -23.84
N ASP A 95 19.34 8.57 -23.38
CA ASP A 95 20.26 7.66 -24.03
C ASP A 95 20.12 6.25 -23.42
N TRP A 96 19.40 5.38 -24.13
CA TRP A 96 19.17 3.98 -23.71
C TRP A 96 20.46 3.17 -23.57
N ASN A 97 21.57 3.61 -24.16
CA ASN A 97 22.85 2.92 -24.05
C ASN A 97 23.67 3.35 -22.82
N ASN A 98 23.25 4.42 -22.14
CA ASN A 98 23.98 5.00 -21.02
C ASN A 98 23.02 5.48 -19.93
N LEU A 99 22.36 4.50 -19.29
CA LEU A 99 21.42 4.76 -18.21
C LEU A 99 22.18 5.11 -16.92
N PRO A 100 21.81 6.20 -16.21
CA PRO A 100 22.41 6.54 -14.93
C PRO A 100 22.04 5.52 -13.83
N GLU A 101 22.91 5.32 -12.84
CA GLU A 101 22.63 4.42 -11.69
C GLU A 101 21.71 5.08 -10.64
N ASP A 102 20.59 4.41 -10.35
CA ASP A 102 19.37 4.88 -9.68
C ASP A 102 19.43 4.99 -8.13
N SER A 103 20.54 5.42 -7.52
CA SER A 103 20.64 5.49 -6.05
C SER A 103 19.85 6.66 -5.41
N SER A 104 19.59 7.72 -6.17
CA SER A 104 18.80 8.89 -5.72
C SER A 104 17.28 8.62 -5.63
N THR A 105 16.83 7.47 -6.11
CA THR A 105 15.42 7.18 -6.40
C THR A 105 14.59 7.00 -5.13
N MET A 106 15.08 6.33 -4.10
CA MET A 106 14.27 6.00 -2.91
C MET A 106 13.88 7.23 -2.07
N LYS A 107 14.80 8.20 -1.91
CA LYS A 107 14.49 9.46 -1.21
C LYS A 107 13.46 10.28 -1.98
N SER A 108 13.60 10.33 -3.30
CA SER A 108 12.65 10.99 -4.19
C SER A 108 11.28 10.33 -4.12
N VAL A 109 11.21 8.99 -4.11
CA VAL A 109 9.96 8.23 -3.93
C VAL A 109 9.27 8.65 -2.65
N ILE A 110 9.95 8.58 -1.51
CA ILE A 110 9.37 8.91 -0.21
C ILE A 110 8.83 10.35 -0.22
N ASN A 111 9.63 11.31 -0.71
CA ASN A 111 9.23 12.71 -0.80
C ASN A 111 7.97 12.91 -1.66
N SER A 112 7.89 12.25 -2.81
CA SER A 112 6.70 12.32 -3.68
C SER A 112 5.46 11.74 -3.00
N VAL A 113 5.56 10.57 -2.34
CA VAL A 113 4.41 9.99 -1.62
C VAL A 113 3.88 10.98 -0.57
N HIS A 114 4.77 11.66 0.19
CA HIS A 114 4.36 12.68 1.16
C HIS A 114 3.71 13.92 0.54
N ASN A 115 4.09 14.29 -0.69
CA ASN A 115 3.52 15.44 -1.38
C ASN A 115 2.10 15.15 -1.89
N TYR A 116 1.88 13.96 -2.44
CA TYR A 116 0.61 13.59 -3.09
C TYR A 116 -0.38 12.88 -2.19
N LEU A 117 0.01 12.31 -1.05
CA LEU A 117 -0.88 11.55 -0.16
C LEU A 117 -0.83 12.06 1.28
N GLU A 118 -1.91 11.87 2.04
CA GLU A 118 -1.93 12.11 3.49
C GLU A 118 -1.46 10.87 4.26
N ILE A 119 -0.14 10.78 4.47
CA ILE A 119 0.51 9.65 5.16
C ILE A 119 0.42 9.78 6.67
N LYS A 120 0.14 8.66 7.35
CA LYS A 120 0.21 8.50 8.81
C LYS A 120 1.04 7.26 9.14
N ASN A 121 1.86 7.33 10.18
CA ASN A 121 2.54 6.16 10.74
C ASN A 121 1.75 5.70 11.96
N ILE A 122 1.34 4.44 11.96
CA ILE A 122 0.55 3.86 13.05
C ILE A 122 1.30 2.65 13.62
N PRO A 123 1.53 2.60 14.93
CA PRO A 123 2.09 1.43 15.59
C PRO A 123 1.25 0.16 15.35
N LEU A 124 1.90 -0.97 15.06
CA LEU A 124 1.23 -2.25 14.75
C LEU A 124 0.26 -2.74 15.85
N ASP A 125 0.54 -2.44 17.11
CA ASP A 125 -0.29 -2.80 18.27
C ASP A 125 -1.67 -2.10 18.23
N GLN A 126 -1.73 -0.90 17.64
CA GLN A 126 -2.98 -0.18 17.46
C GLN A 126 -3.86 -0.83 16.39
N ILE A 127 -3.29 -1.46 15.36
CA ILE A 127 -4.04 -2.10 14.27
C ILE A 127 -4.74 -3.40 14.75
N GLN A 128 -4.08 -4.18 15.62
CA GLN A 128 -4.65 -5.44 16.12
C GLN A 128 -5.88 -5.23 17.02
N SER A 129 -6.00 -4.07 17.65
CA SER A 129 -7.14 -3.71 18.51
C SER A 129 -8.46 -3.51 17.73
N GLY A 130 -8.41 -3.53 16.39
CA GLY A 130 -9.57 -3.37 15.50
C GLY A 130 -10.16 -4.66 14.92
N ARG A 131 -9.73 -5.87 15.34
CA ARG A 131 -10.27 -7.13 14.80
C ARG A 131 -11.78 -7.29 15.10
N LEU A 132 -12.59 -7.16 14.06
CA LEU A 132 -13.96 -7.69 13.97
C LEU A 132 -13.90 -9.08 13.31
N CYS A 133 -13.57 -10.11 14.08
CA CYS A 133 -14.00 -11.48 13.79
C CYS A 133 -14.49 -12.08 15.12
N PRO A 134 -15.67 -12.73 15.16
CA PRO A 134 -16.19 -13.32 16.39
C PRO A 134 -15.23 -14.41 16.90
N ASP A 135 -15.04 -14.42 18.22
CA ASP A 135 -14.18 -15.34 18.97
C ASP A 135 -14.49 -16.80 18.63
N GLU A 136 -13.49 -17.55 18.16
CA GLU A 136 -13.36 -18.95 18.56
C GLU A 136 -12.19 -19.05 19.54
N SER A 137 -12.57 -19.35 20.78
CA SER A 137 -11.71 -19.66 21.91
C SER A 137 -10.71 -20.76 21.58
N HIS A 138 -9.43 -20.56 21.87
CA HIS A 138 -8.67 -21.33 22.85
C HIS A 138 -7.23 -20.78 22.99
N ALA A 139 -6.75 -20.77 24.23
CA ALA A 139 -5.57 -20.07 24.72
C ALA A 139 -4.22 -20.63 24.20
N SER A 140 -3.22 -19.75 24.08
CA SER A 140 -1.97 -19.87 24.86
C SER A 140 -1.10 -18.61 24.72
N THR A 141 -0.73 -18.09 25.88
CA THR A 141 0.22 -17.01 26.12
C THR A 141 1.62 -17.40 25.64
N ASN A 142 2.26 -16.54 24.85
CA ASN A 142 3.72 -16.46 24.78
C ASN A 142 4.11 -14.98 24.66
N SER A 143 4.83 -14.48 25.67
CA SER A 143 5.43 -13.15 25.66
C SER A 143 6.63 -13.15 24.70
N SER A 144 6.39 -12.80 23.45
CA SER A 144 7.45 -12.38 22.54
C SER A 144 7.66 -10.88 22.68
N VAL A 145 8.92 -10.47 22.85
CA VAL A 145 9.36 -9.07 22.80
C VAL A 145 8.78 -8.40 21.55
N SER A 146 7.79 -7.53 21.73
CA SER A 146 7.19 -6.75 20.65
C SER A 146 8.22 -5.72 20.17
N GLN A 147 8.90 -6.02 19.07
CA GLN A 147 9.52 -4.96 18.29
C GLN A 147 8.38 -4.10 17.74
N ASN A 148 8.26 -2.87 18.22
CA ASN A 148 7.29 -1.91 17.72
C ASN A 148 7.69 -1.52 16.30
N PHE A 149 7.05 -2.12 15.30
CA PHE A 149 7.12 -1.64 13.92
C PHE A 149 5.92 -0.71 13.66
N ASP A 150 6.18 0.39 12.97
CA ASP A 150 5.16 1.30 12.49
C ASP A 150 4.71 0.87 11.08
N VAL A 151 3.41 0.96 10.80
CA VAL A 151 2.84 0.77 9.46
C VAL A 151 2.55 2.13 8.85
N THR A 152 3.05 2.34 7.64
CA THR A 152 2.74 3.52 6.83
C THR A 152 1.37 3.35 6.21
N VAL A 153 0.42 4.23 6.54
CA VAL A 153 -0.94 4.20 6.01
C VAL A 153 -1.30 5.52 5.34
N VAL A 154 -2.32 5.52 4.50
CA VAL A 154 -2.93 6.72 3.91
C VAL A 154 -4.37 6.83 4.35
N SER A 155 -4.81 8.07 4.61
CA SER A 155 -6.20 8.35 4.97
C SER A 155 -7.11 8.42 3.73
N LEU A 156 -8.30 7.85 3.85
CA LEU A 156 -9.38 7.91 2.86
C LEU A 156 -10.35 9.06 3.13
#